data_AF-A0A831Z567-F1
#
_entry.id   AF-A0A831Z567-F1
#
_cell.length_a   1.000
_cell.length_b   1.000
_cell.length_c   1.000
_cell.angle_alpha   90.00
_cell.angle_beta   90.00
_cell.angle_gamma   90.00
#
_symmetry.space_group_name_H-M   'P 1'
#
loop_
_entity.id
_entity.type
_entity.pdbx_description
1 polymer ?
#
loop_
_entity_poly.entity_id
_entity_poly.type
_entity_poly.pdbx_seq_one_letter_code
_entity_poly.pdbx_strand_id
1 'polypeptide(L)'
;MNIVVFLKEDRKGTEILVGEETLAELLCQKFQGKIVEDEAGWIIKTDLPLSDVAKILEKLELPQGKIDVHYFDIMLEAKNAGKGVARCPICGSTNIHLSTLSGWLTPQLYVCEDCGYIGRFILIVEESEKKNEDEPFKRRIS
;
A
#
# COMPACT_ATOMS: atom_id res chain seq x y z
N MET A 1 13.08 -10.86 0.22
CA MET A 1 11.61 -10.68 0.16
C MET A 1 11.39 -9.23 -0.23
N ASN A 2 10.55 -8.95 -1.24
CA ASN A 2 10.28 -7.56 -1.59
C ASN A 2 9.35 -6.96 -0.54
N ILE A 3 9.66 -5.76 -0.07
CA ILE A 3 8.80 -5.05 0.87
C ILE A 3 7.99 -4.06 0.05
N VAL A 4 6.67 -4.24 0.11
CA VAL A 4 5.74 -3.38 -0.60
C VAL A 4 5.46 -2.16 0.26
N VAL A 5 5.67 -0.98 -0.32
CA VAL A 5 5.43 0.31 0.31
C VAL A 5 4.44 1.09 -0.54
N PHE A 6 3.46 1.71 0.12
CA PHE A 6 2.43 2.48 -0.54
C PHE A 6 2.64 3.97 -0.33
N LEU A 7 2.59 4.74 -1.42
CA LEU A 7 2.70 6.18 -1.41
C LEU A 7 1.36 6.82 -1.79
N LYS A 8 1.02 7.88 -1.07
CA LYS A 8 -0.12 8.73 -1.35
C LYS A 8 0.27 10.19 -1.18
N GLU A 9 -0.11 11.02 -2.15
CA GLU A 9 0.06 12.46 -2.03
C GLU A 9 -1.01 13.04 -1.08
N ASP A 10 -0.58 13.86 -0.13
CA ASP A 10 -1.44 14.59 0.80
C ASP A 10 -1.25 16.10 0.61
N ARG A 11 -2.22 16.91 1.05
CA ARG A 11 -2.17 18.38 0.93
C ARG A 11 -0.94 19.02 1.57
N LYS A 12 -0.25 18.30 2.47
CA LYS A 12 0.92 18.77 3.20
C LYS A 12 2.22 18.05 2.82
N GLY A 13 2.20 17.07 1.90
CA GLY A 13 3.37 16.27 1.53
C GLY A 13 2.98 14.86 1.11
N THR A 14 3.58 13.84 1.73
CA THR A 14 3.39 12.43 1.35
C THR A 14 3.06 11.56 2.57
N GLU A 15 2.09 10.67 2.40
CA GLU A 15 1.83 9.56 3.31
C GLU A 15 2.48 8.29 2.75
N ILE A 16 3.21 7.58 3.61
CA ILE A 16 3.89 6.34 3.29
C ILE A 16 3.31 5.25 4.18
N LEU A 17 2.65 4.24 3.62
CA LEU A 17 2.16 3.10 4.37
C LEU A 17 3.10 1.91 4.20
N VAL A 18 3.54 1.36 5.33
CA VAL A 18 4.42 0.19 5.38
C VAL A 18 3.87 -0.85 6.33
N GLY A 19 4.11 -2.12 5.98
CA GLY A 19 3.61 -3.26 6.75
C GLY A 19 4.60 -3.77 7.80
N GLU A 20 5.74 -3.11 8.02
CA GLU A 20 6.79 -3.54 8.93
C GLU A 20 7.23 -2.38 9.84
N GLU A 21 7.14 -2.57 11.15
CA GLU A 21 7.46 -1.55 12.17
C GLU A 21 8.88 -1.02 12.06
N THR A 22 9.88 -1.91 11.97
CA THR A 22 11.29 -1.52 11.90
C THR A 22 11.59 -0.69 10.65
N LEU A 23 10.94 -1.02 9.52
CA LEU A 23 11.02 -0.19 8.32
C LEU A 23 10.33 1.16 8.55
N ALA A 24 9.18 1.18 9.23
CA ALA A 24 8.46 2.41 9.52
C ALA A 24 9.29 3.39 10.36
N GLU A 25 9.96 2.91 11.40
CA GLU A 25 10.87 3.70 12.23
C GLU A 25 12.04 4.25 11.41
N LEU A 26 12.67 3.40 10.59
CA LEU A 26 13.76 3.79 9.69
C LEU A 26 13.32 4.90 8.73
N LEU A 27 12.17 4.74 8.08
CA LEU A 27 11.65 5.73 7.14
C LEU A 27 11.22 7.00 7.85
N CYS A 28 10.63 6.91 9.04
CA CYS A 28 10.24 8.06 9.85
C CYS A 28 11.46 8.94 10.19
N GLN A 29 12.57 8.32 10.61
CA GLN A 29 13.83 9.03 10.84
C GLN A 29 14.37 9.63 9.55
N LYS A 30 14.38 8.86 8.46
CA LYS A 30 14.95 9.28 7.17
C LYS A 30 14.22 10.46 6.54
N PHE A 31 12.90 10.51 6.67
CA PHE A 31 12.05 11.55 6.10
C PHE A 31 11.67 12.64 7.12
N GLN A 32 12.24 12.60 8.33
CA GLN A 32 11.92 13.52 9.43
C GLN A 32 10.40 13.65 9.65
N GLY A 33 9.71 12.53 9.49
CA GLY A 33 8.25 12.46 9.47
C GLY A 33 7.65 12.24 10.85
N LYS A 34 6.34 12.02 10.86
CA LYS A 34 5.59 11.51 12.02
C LYS A 34 5.01 10.15 11.69
N ILE A 35 5.15 9.21 12.62
CA ILE A 35 4.56 7.88 12.50
C ILE A 35 3.19 7.84 13.18
N VAL A 36 2.25 7.13 12.57
CA VAL A 36 0.91 6.83 13.09
C VAL A 36 0.66 5.34 12.87
N GLU A 37 0.26 4.64 13.92
CA GLU A 37 -0.18 3.25 13.84
C GLU A 37 -1.61 3.17 13.30
N ASP A 38 -1.86 2.24 12.39
CA ASP A 38 -3.13 1.96 11.74
C ASP A 38 -3.42 0.45 11.77
N GLU A 39 -4.67 0.02 11.59
CA GLU A 39 -5.02 -1.40 11.53
C GLU A 39 -4.25 -2.16 10.44
N ALA A 40 -3.89 -1.49 9.34
CA ALA A 40 -3.15 -2.09 8.22
C ALA A 40 -1.63 -2.19 8.46
N GLY A 41 -1.08 -1.34 9.33
CA GLY A 41 0.35 -1.13 9.45
C GLY A 41 0.70 0.27 9.93
N TRP A 42 1.84 0.79 9.50
CA TRP A 42 2.37 2.06 9.97
C TRP A 42 2.36 3.11 8.86
N ILE A 43 1.79 4.27 9.17
CA ILE A 43 1.72 5.42 8.27
C ILE A 43 2.78 6.44 8.69
N ILE A 44 3.69 6.77 7.78
CA ILE A 44 4.66 7.84 7.94
C ILE A 44 4.17 9.05 7.15
N LYS A 45 3.97 10.17 7.84
CA LYS A 45 3.63 11.46 7.24
C LYS A 45 4.86 12.34 7.16
N THR A 46 5.22 12.78 5.97
CA THR A 46 6.33 13.71 5.71
C THR A 46 5.82 14.90 4.90
N ASP A 47 6.47 16.05 5.04
CA ASP A 47 6.22 17.25 4.24
C ASP A 47 6.92 17.21 2.87
N LEU A 48 7.74 16.19 2.63
CA LEU A 48 8.41 15.98 1.35
C LEU A 48 7.42 15.64 0.23
N PRO A 49 7.67 16.13 -1.01
CA PRO A 49 6.83 15.83 -2.15
C PRO A 49 6.99 14.37 -2.59
N LEU A 50 5.93 13.80 -3.16
CA LEU A 50 5.84 12.40 -3.55
C LEU A 50 7.01 11.96 -4.46
N SER A 51 7.41 12.83 -5.39
CA SER A 51 8.53 12.55 -6.31
C SER A 51 9.87 12.40 -5.60
N ASP A 52 10.09 13.10 -4.48
CA ASP A 52 11.35 13.02 -3.75
C ASP A 52 11.35 11.81 -2.81
N VAL A 53 10.21 11.52 -2.19
CA VAL A 53 10.02 10.29 -1.41
C VAL A 53 10.26 9.06 -2.28
N ALA A 54 9.66 9.00 -3.47
CA ALA A 54 9.83 7.90 -4.42
C ALA A 54 11.29 7.69 -4.81
N LYS A 55 11.99 8.74 -5.26
CA LYS A 55 13.43 8.67 -5.61
C LYS A 55 14.30 8.19 -4.46
N ILE A 56 13.95 8.57 -3.24
CA ILE A 56 14.69 8.18 -2.05
C ILE A 56 14.46 6.69 -1.75
N LEU A 57 13.23 6.20 -1.86
CA LEU A 57 12.89 4.79 -1.64
C LEU A 57 13.51 3.88 -2.69
N GLU A 58 13.54 4.29 -3.96
CA GLU A 58 14.20 3.56 -5.05
C GLU A 58 15.70 3.34 -4.80
N LYS A 59 16.34 4.26 -4.08
CA LYS A 59 17.77 4.21 -3.75
C LYS A 59 18.05 3.51 -2.42
N LEU A 60 17.02 3.07 -1.70
CA LEU A 60 17.18 2.45 -0.40
C LEU A 60 17.57 0.97 -0.57
N GLU A 61 18.74 0.59 -0.08
CA GLU A 61 19.15 -0.81 0.00
C GLU A 61 18.70 -1.37 1.36
N LEU A 62 17.78 -2.34 1.36
CA LEU A 62 17.38 -3.03 2.59
C LEU A 62 18.10 -4.38 2.70
N PRO A 63 18.57 -4.77 3.90
CA PRO A 63 19.18 -6.08 4.12
C PRO A 63 18.26 -7.24 3.69
N GLN A 64 16.95 -7.06 3.85
CA GLN A 64 15.94 -8.07 3.58
C GLN A 64 15.41 -8.12 2.12
N GLY A 65 15.78 -7.16 1.25
CA GLY A 65 15.36 -7.15 -0.15
C GLY A 65 15.23 -5.75 -0.77
N LYS A 66 14.44 -5.63 -1.83
CA LYS A 66 14.13 -4.32 -2.46
C LYS A 66 12.79 -3.79 -1.98
N ILE A 67 12.63 -2.48 -2.02
CA ILE A 67 11.35 -1.81 -1.82
C ILE A 67 10.62 -1.77 -3.16
N ASP A 68 9.42 -2.36 -3.21
CA ASP A 68 8.49 -2.20 -4.32
C ASP A 68 7.52 -1.06 -3.97
N VAL A 69 7.67 0.07 -4.66
CA VAL A 69 6.87 1.28 -4.43
C VAL A 69 5.62 1.24 -5.30
N HIS A 70 4.46 1.45 -4.69
CA HIS A 70 3.20 1.58 -5.41
C HIS A 70 2.43 2.84 -4.97
N TYR A 71 1.73 3.45 -5.91
CA TYR A 71 1.01 4.72 -5.73
C TYR A 71 -0.50 4.47 -5.65
N PHE A 72 -1.20 5.11 -4.72
CA PHE A 72 -2.66 4.97 -4.56
C PHE A 72 -3.33 6.33 -4.37
N ASP A 73 -4.40 6.55 -5.13
CA ASP A 73 -5.26 7.74 -5.01
C ASP A 73 -6.47 7.51 -4.10
N ILE A 74 -6.87 6.24 -3.92
CA ILE A 74 -8.10 5.84 -3.23
C ILE A 74 -7.74 5.30 -1.85
N MET A 75 -8.46 5.77 -0.83
CA MET A 75 -8.35 5.36 0.56
C MET A 75 -8.17 3.84 0.68
N LEU A 76 -6.98 3.41 1.09
CA LEU A 76 -6.84 2.20 1.91
C LEU A 76 -7.57 2.49 3.22
N GLU A 77 -8.89 2.42 3.22
CA GLU A 77 -9.56 1.98 4.43
C GLU A 77 -9.20 0.50 4.53
N ALA A 78 -8.14 0.20 5.27
CA ALA A 78 -7.94 -1.11 5.84
C ALA A 78 -9.02 -1.34 6.90
N LYS A 79 -10.29 -1.36 6.48
CA LYS A 79 -11.39 -1.77 7.32
C LYS A 79 -11.50 -3.28 7.19
N ASN A 80 -11.56 -3.94 8.35
CA ASN A 80 -12.11 -5.28 8.52
C ASN A 80 -13.19 -5.60 7.47
N ALA A 81 -13.07 -6.75 6.81
CA ALA A 81 -13.98 -7.27 5.78
C ALA A 81 -15.46 -6.97 6.07
N GLY A 82 -15.95 -5.87 5.52
CA GLY A 82 -17.29 -5.36 5.80
C GLY A 82 -17.72 -4.40 4.70
N LYS A 83 -18.51 -4.94 3.75
CA LYS A 83 -19.10 -4.26 2.58
C LYS A 83 -18.08 -3.62 1.62
N GLY A 84 -17.30 -4.45 0.93
CA GLY A 84 -16.49 -4.06 -0.22
C GLY A 84 -15.87 -5.27 -0.91
N VAL A 85 -15.44 -5.09 -2.16
CA VAL A 85 -14.73 -6.13 -2.91
C VAL A 85 -13.24 -5.96 -2.70
N ALA A 86 -12.58 -6.98 -2.15
CA ALA A 86 -11.13 -7.02 -2.02
C ALA A 86 -10.47 -7.13 -3.41
N ARG A 87 -9.48 -6.29 -3.66
CA ARG A 87 -8.69 -6.25 -4.89
C ARG A 87 -7.21 -6.24 -4.57
N CYS A 88 -6.44 -6.84 -5.47
CA CYS A 88 -4.99 -6.76 -5.46
C CYS A 88 -4.55 -5.30 -5.57
N PRO A 89 -3.70 -4.80 -4.66
CA PRO A 89 -3.22 -3.43 -4.75
C PRO A 89 -2.36 -3.21 -5.99
N ILE A 90 -1.70 -4.26 -6.50
CA ILE A 90 -0.78 -4.13 -7.63
C ILE A 90 -1.50 -4.09 -8.98
N CYS A 91 -2.45 -5.00 -9.22
CA CYS A 91 -3.09 -5.17 -10.53
C CYS A 91 -4.61 -4.91 -10.54
N GLY A 92 -5.23 -4.68 -9.37
CA GLY A 92 -6.67 -4.47 -9.25
C GLY A 92 -7.54 -5.72 -9.40
N SER A 93 -6.94 -6.91 -9.53
CA SER A 93 -7.67 -8.18 -9.63
C SER A 93 -8.44 -8.51 -8.35
N THR A 94 -9.63 -9.09 -8.47
CA THR A 94 -10.39 -9.65 -7.35
C THR A 94 -9.96 -11.07 -6.99
N ASN A 95 -9.03 -11.66 -7.75
CA ASN A 95 -8.47 -12.98 -7.52
C ASN A 95 -7.33 -12.91 -6.49
N ILE A 96 -7.69 -12.44 -5.29
CA ILE A 96 -6.80 -12.26 -4.14
C ILE A 96 -7.39 -12.97 -2.93
N HIS A 97 -6.57 -13.70 -2.18
CA HIS A 97 -7.01 -14.50 -1.05
C HIS A 97 -6.00 -14.46 0.10
N LEU A 98 -6.46 -14.76 1.32
CA LEU A 98 -5.60 -14.88 2.49
C LEU A 98 -4.75 -16.16 2.38
N SER A 99 -3.44 -16.03 2.57
CA SER A 99 -2.51 -17.14 2.61
C SER A 99 -2.82 -18.05 3.80
N THR A 100 -2.97 -19.34 3.52
CA THR A 100 -3.24 -20.40 4.50
C THR A 100 -2.10 -20.59 5.51
N LEU A 101 -0.92 -20.04 5.23
CA LEU A 101 0.28 -20.11 6.07
C LEU A 101 0.45 -18.87 6.96
N SER A 102 -0.56 -17.99 7.04
CA SER A 102 -0.52 -16.73 7.79
C SER A 102 -1.65 -16.62 8.84
N GLY A 103 -1.45 -15.83 9.89
CA GLY A 103 -2.52 -15.40 10.81
C GLY A 103 -2.42 -15.85 12.27
N TRP A 104 -1.70 -16.93 12.62
CA TRP A 104 -1.54 -17.34 14.03
C TRP A 104 -0.21 -16.87 14.66
N LEU A 105 0.92 -17.16 13.99
CA LEU A 105 2.26 -16.73 14.44
C LEU A 105 2.86 -15.63 13.57
N THR A 106 2.30 -15.44 12.37
CA THR A 106 2.81 -14.51 11.37
C THR A 106 1.68 -13.57 10.94
N PRO A 107 2.00 -12.32 10.61
CA PRO A 107 1.01 -11.37 10.10
C PRO A 107 0.28 -11.93 8.88
N GLN A 108 -1.00 -11.57 8.74
CA GLN A 108 -1.82 -11.99 7.62
C GLN A 108 -1.18 -11.55 6.29
N LEU A 109 -1.06 -12.48 5.35
CA LEU A 109 -0.53 -12.23 4.01
C LEU A 109 -1.60 -12.57 2.99
N TYR A 110 -1.75 -11.73 1.99
CA TYR A 110 -2.63 -11.93 0.84
C TYR A 110 -1.83 -12.31 -0.38
N VAL A 111 -2.38 -13.23 -1.18
CA VAL A 111 -1.78 -13.73 -2.42
C VAL A 111 -2.72 -13.42 -3.58
N CYS A 112 -2.20 -12.78 -4.63
CA CYS A 112 -2.92 -12.60 -5.89
C CYS A 112 -2.47 -13.63 -6.91
N GLU A 113 -3.41 -14.43 -7.40
CA GLU A 113 -3.16 -15.49 -8.39
C GLU A 113 -2.85 -14.93 -9.79
N ASP A 114 -3.25 -13.69 -10.08
CA ASP A 114 -3.10 -13.10 -11.41
C ASP A 114 -1.74 -12.43 -11.62
N CYS A 115 -1.15 -11.83 -10.58
CA CYS A 115 0.13 -11.09 -10.69
C CYS A 115 1.23 -11.57 -9.74
N GLY A 116 0.93 -12.51 -8.83
CA GLY A 116 1.90 -13.04 -7.87
C GLY A 116 2.21 -12.12 -6.69
N TYR A 117 1.42 -11.06 -6.47
CA TYR A 117 1.55 -10.23 -5.26
C TYR A 117 1.43 -11.09 -4.00
N ILE A 118 2.38 -10.92 -3.08
CA ILE A 118 2.34 -11.49 -1.72
C ILE A 118 2.63 -10.37 -0.74
N GLY A 119 1.64 -9.97 0.05
CA GLY A 119 1.82 -8.87 1.00
C GLY A 119 0.66 -8.69 1.96
N ARG A 120 0.81 -7.77 2.91
CA ARG A 120 -0.14 -7.58 4.03
C ARG A 120 -1.37 -6.74 3.64
N PHE A 121 -1.40 -6.19 2.43
CA PHE A 121 -2.33 -5.14 2.07
C PHE A 121 -3.25 -5.58 0.94
N ILE A 122 -4.51 -5.15 1.05
CA ILE A 122 -5.52 -5.29 0.00
C ILE A 122 -6.17 -3.93 -0.22
N LEU A 123 -6.67 -3.72 -1.44
CA LEU A 123 -7.55 -2.61 -1.74
C LEU A 123 -8.99 -3.06 -1.47
N ILE A 124 -9.72 -2.35 -0.63
CA ILE A 124 -11.16 -2.56 -0.45
C ILE A 124 -11.87 -1.47 -1.23
N VAL A 125 -12.62 -1.87 -2.24
CA VAL A 125 -13.46 -0.95 -3.02
C VAL A 125 -14.89 -1.12 -2.56
N GLU A 126 -15.51 -0.05 -2.05
CA GLU A 126 -16.95 -0.05 -1.78
C GLU A 126 -17.68 -0.38 -3.08
N GLU A 127 -18.61 -1.33 -3.03
CA GLU A 127 -19.49 -1.62 -4.16
C GLU A 127 -20.51 -0.47 -4.23
N SER A 128 -20.08 0.69 -4.72
CA SER A 128 -21.01 1.75 -5.08
C SER A 128 -21.97 1.16 -6.11
N GLU A 129 -23.25 1.28 -5.78
CA GLU A 129 -24.36 0.61 -6.45
C GLU A 129 -24.16 0.65 -7.97
N LYS A 130 -24.12 -0.54 -8.58
CA LYS A 130 -24.08 -0.74 -10.03
C LYS A 130 -24.93 0.30 -10.74
N LYS A 131 -24.28 1.22 -11.48
CA LYS A 131 -24.70 1.81 -12.77
C LYS A 131 -23.70 2.87 -13.24
N ASN A 132 -22.69 2.42 -13.99
CA ASN A 132 -22.65 2.53 -15.44
C ASN A 132 -21.19 2.37 -15.91
N GLU A 133 -21.04 1.46 -16.85
CA GLU A 133 -19.81 1.04 -17.49
C GLU A 133 -19.21 2.16 -18.36
N ASP A 134 -17.91 2.00 -18.64
CA ASP A 134 -17.15 2.61 -19.73
C ASP A 134 -16.64 4.05 -19.58
N GLU A 135 -15.54 4.23 -18.82
CA GLU A 135 -14.53 5.22 -19.23
C GLU A 135 -13.09 4.70 -18.97
N PRO A 136 -12.23 4.61 -20.01
CA PRO A 136 -10.85 4.18 -19.82
C PRO A 136 -10.05 5.26 -19.08
N PHE A 137 -9.37 4.85 -18.01
CA PHE A 137 -8.48 5.68 -17.19
C PHE A 137 -7.34 6.29 -18.03
N LYS A 138 -7.63 7.43 -18.66
CA LYS A 138 -6.62 8.21 -19.40
C LYS A 138 -5.74 8.94 -18.40
N ARG A 139 -4.48 8.50 -18.33
CA ARG A 139 -3.34 9.24 -17.78
C ARG A 139 -3.46 10.72 -18.14
N ARG A 140 -3.44 11.60 -17.14
CA ARG A 140 -3.18 13.02 -17.36
C ARG A 140 -1.97 13.43 -16.53
N ILE A 141 -0.81 13.26 -17.15
CA ILE A 141 0.37 14.07 -16.87
C ILE A 141 0.13 15.36 -17.67
N SER A 142 -0.07 16.48 -16.99
CA SER A 142 0.16 17.86 -17.46
C SER A 142 -0.01 18.79 -16.26
#